data_AF-A0A816D6A6-F1
#
_entry.id   AF-A0A816D6A6-F1
#
_cell.length_a   1.000
_cell.length_b   1.000
_cell.length_c   1.000
_cell.angle_alpha   90.00
_cell.angle_beta   90.00
_cell.angle_gamma   90.00
#
_symmetry.space_group_name_H-M   'P 1'
#
loop_
_entity.id
_entity.type
_entity.pdbx_description
1 polymer ?
#
loop_
_entity_poly.entity_id
_entity_poly.type
_entity_poly.pdbx_seq_one_letter_code
_entity_poly.pdbx_strand_id
1 'polypeptide(L)'
;MIIVNYRQKRASATAVDIESEIDEHEVLDDYDNDGKRKRWRLPFMLKILKYNAPEWYFIILGSIASSILGATQPILGLLLAQMYAQFAQPNLKKQEHDVRIYPVTIICTGIISGICQLATSLSFAKSGGELTARMRKLTLAAILRQEIGWFDLERNRAGALITRLSSDVSAMKGWTGITIGIIAQAIGGVVTAVVIAFLNSWKLAFTVLCFVPFLIATGVLNGQKLRKAGQTTRKESVLEEKGGACANEAIDNIRTVVALCQEKRFIRQYEMTFDKAFR
;
A
#
# COMPACT_ATOMS: atom_id res chain seq x y z
N MET A 1 14.79 39.99 -3.37
CA MET A 1 13.61 39.69 -4.23
C MET A 1 13.97 38.93 -5.53
N ILE A 2 15.19 39.06 -6.07
CA ILE A 2 15.61 38.45 -7.34
C ILE A 2 15.85 36.92 -7.25
N ILE A 3 16.33 36.42 -6.11
CA ILE A 3 16.69 35.00 -5.92
C ILE A 3 15.45 34.08 -5.84
N VAL A 4 14.32 34.57 -5.33
CA VAL A 4 13.04 33.83 -5.26
C VAL A 4 12.47 33.61 -6.67
N ASN A 5 12.57 34.65 -7.51
CA ASN A 5 12.09 34.60 -8.89
C ASN A 5 12.92 33.61 -9.74
N TYR A 6 14.24 33.52 -9.49
CA TYR A 6 15.12 32.57 -10.16
C TYR A 6 14.82 31.11 -9.79
N ARG A 7 14.46 30.83 -8.53
CA ARG A 7 14.02 29.49 -8.08
C ARG A 7 12.70 29.07 -8.73
N GLN A 8 11.78 30.01 -8.87
CA GLN A 8 10.45 29.77 -9.46
C GLN A 8 10.53 29.57 -10.98
N LYS A 9 11.42 30.31 -11.66
CA LYS A 9 11.74 30.13 -13.08
C LYS A 9 12.46 28.81 -13.34
N ARG A 10 13.40 28.41 -12.47
CA ARG A 10 14.11 27.12 -12.59
C ARG A 10 13.19 25.93 -12.30
N ALA A 11 12.29 26.04 -11.33
CA ALA A 11 11.26 25.02 -11.07
C ALA A 11 10.25 24.90 -12.23
N SER A 12 9.93 26.01 -12.90
CA SER A 12 9.06 26.01 -14.08
C SER A 12 9.78 25.46 -15.32
N ALA A 13 11.05 25.81 -15.53
CA ALA A 13 11.88 25.28 -16.62
C ALA A 13 12.13 23.77 -16.45
N THR A 14 12.45 23.31 -15.23
CA THR A 14 12.57 21.88 -14.94
C THR A 14 11.22 21.15 -15.06
N ALA A 15 10.08 21.81 -14.83
CA ALA A 15 8.77 21.20 -15.07
C ALA A 15 8.47 21.04 -16.56
N VAL A 16 8.88 22.00 -17.40
CA VAL A 16 8.72 21.99 -18.86
C VAL A 16 9.69 21.01 -19.54
N ASP A 17 10.93 20.89 -19.04
CA ASP A 17 11.90 19.88 -19.54
C ASP A 17 11.49 18.45 -19.14
N ILE A 18 10.72 18.28 -18.06
CA ILE A 18 10.12 16.98 -17.70
C ILE A 18 8.89 16.69 -18.58
N GLU A 19 8.25 17.72 -19.14
CA GLU A 19 7.07 17.60 -20.00
C GLU A 19 7.43 17.07 -21.41
N SER A 20 8.67 17.26 -21.87
CA SER A 20 9.19 16.69 -23.12
C SER A 20 9.78 15.29 -23.00
N GLU A 21 10.05 14.82 -21.78
CA GLU A 21 10.57 13.47 -21.48
C GLU A 21 9.48 12.52 -20.92
N ILE A 22 8.25 13.01 -20.80
CA ILE A 22 7.04 12.19 -20.69
C ILE A 22 6.60 11.93 -22.12
N ASP A 23 7.14 10.84 -22.70
CA ASP A 23 6.67 10.29 -23.97
C ASP A 23 5.13 10.27 -23.98
N GLU A 24 4.56 10.94 -24.98
CA GLU A 24 3.13 11.01 -25.31
C GLU A 24 2.48 9.61 -25.46
N HIS A 25 3.29 8.55 -25.50
CA HIS A 25 2.86 7.16 -25.59
C HIS A 25 2.71 6.40 -24.26
N GLU A 26 3.18 6.91 -23.11
CA GLU A 26 3.16 6.11 -21.86
C GLU A 26 1.99 6.42 -20.91
N VAL A 27 1.27 7.54 -21.10
CA VAL A 27 0.14 7.94 -20.24
C VAL A 27 -1.21 7.42 -20.74
N LEU A 28 -1.29 6.97 -22.00
CA LEU A 28 -2.52 6.45 -22.60
C LEU A 28 -2.68 4.92 -22.50
N ASP A 29 -1.72 4.22 -21.90
CA ASP A 29 -1.61 2.78 -22.02
C ASP A 29 -1.75 2.02 -20.68
N ASP A 30 -2.51 2.54 -19.71
CA ASP A 30 -2.70 1.90 -18.38
C ASP A 30 -3.79 0.79 -18.36
N TYR A 31 -4.39 0.48 -19.50
CA TYR A 31 -5.30 -0.65 -19.64
C TYR A 31 -4.79 -1.62 -20.69
N ASP A 32 -4.49 -2.84 -20.27
CA ASP A 32 -4.42 -3.97 -21.22
C ASP A 32 -5.80 -4.14 -21.88
N ASN A 33 -5.87 -4.74 -23.07
CA ASN A 33 -7.09 -4.91 -23.89
C ASN A 33 -8.26 -5.62 -23.14
N ASP A 34 -7.98 -6.14 -21.94
CA ASP A 34 -8.87 -6.82 -21.00
C ASP A 34 -9.42 -5.94 -19.85
N GLY A 35 -9.15 -4.63 -19.81
CA GLY A 35 -9.66 -3.76 -18.74
C GLY A 35 -8.98 -3.94 -17.36
N LYS A 36 -7.71 -4.38 -17.35
CA LYS A 36 -6.90 -4.54 -16.13
C LYS A 36 -5.82 -3.45 -16.03
N ARG A 37 -5.72 -2.79 -14.85
CA ARG A 37 -4.68 -1.80 -14.55
C ARG A 37 -3.28 -2.46 -14.62
N LYS A 38 -2.33 -1.86 -15.33
CA LYS A 38 -0.95 -2.40 -15.43
C LYS A 38 -0.27 -2.34 -14.05
N ARG A 39 0.59 -3.33 -13.77
CA ARG A 39 1.31 -3.43 -12.49
C ARG A 39 2.38 -2.33 -12.42
N TRP A 40 2.21 -1.37 -11.52
CA TRP A 40 3.17 -0.28 -11.28
C TRP A 40 4.59 -0.83 -11.10
N ARG A 41 5.52 -0.41 -11.96
CA ARG A 41 6.93 -0.81 -11.90
C ARG A 41 7.62 -0.02 -10.76
N LEU A 42 8.52 -0.65 -10.00
CA LEU A 42 9.37 0.00 -8.96
C LEU A 42 9.91 1.42 -9.31
N PRO A 43 10.37 1.71 -10.56
CA PRO A 43 10.80 3.06 -10.95
C PRO A 43 9.72 4.14 -10.79
N PHE A 44 8.43 3.79 -10.90
CA PHE A 44 7.31 4.72 -10.73
C PHE A 44 7.18 5.21 -9.28
N MET A 45 7.42 4.34 -8.30
CA MET A 45 7.34 4.68 -6.87
C MET A 45 8.43 5.69 -6.48
N LEU A 46 9.64 5.50 -6.99
CA LEU A 46 10.76 6.44 -6.82
C LEU A 46 10.49 7.78 -7.51
N LYS A 47 9.83 7.75 -8.68
CA LYS A 47 9.42 8.96 -9.41
C LYS A 47 8.38 9.76 -8.62
N ILE A 48 7.39 9.11 -7.97
CA ILE A 48 6.43 9.80 -7.09
C ILE A 48 7.12 10.35 -5.83
N LEU A 49 8.06 9.60 -5.24
CA LEU A 49 8.82 10.06 -4.07
C LEU A 49 9.63 11.34 -4.38
N LYS A 50 10.10 11.52 -5.62
CA LYS A 50 10.74 12.76 -6.09
C LYS A 50 9.79 13.97 -6.02
N TYR A 51 8.48 13.80 -6.18
CA TYR A 51 7.51 14.89 -5.97
C TYR A 51 7.31 15.24 -4.49
N ASN A 52 7.69 14.34 -3.58
CA ASN A 52 7.74 14.59 -2.14
C ASN A 52 9.07 15.23 -1.66
N ALA A 53 9.93 15.67 -2.58
CA ALA A 53 11.19 16.35 -2.29
C ALA A 53 11.14 17.55 -1.34
N PRO A 54 10.08 18.39 -1.24
CA PRO A 54 10.10 19.52 -0.31
C PRO A 54 10.04 19.09 1.17
N GLU A 55 9.62 17.86 1.47
CA GLU A 55 9.44 17.35 2.85
C GLU A 55 10.37 16.18 3.18
N TRP A 56 11.46 16.05 2.43
CA TRP A 56 12.44 14.97 2.58
C TRP A 56 12.93 14.80 4.03
N TYR A 57 13.01 15.88 4.81
CA TYR A 57 13.39 15.84 6.22
C TYR A 57 12.43 15.01 7.08
N PHE A 58 11.10 15.18 6.92
CA PHE A 58 10.10 14.40 7.66
C PHE A 58 10.13 12.93 7.27
N ILE A 59 10.40 12.63 5.99
CA ILE A 59 10.53 11.27 5.50
C ILE A 59 11.76 10.60 6.10
N ILE A 60 12.91 11.28 6.14
CA ILE A 60 14.14 10.74 6.73
C ILE A 60 13.97 10.53 8.24
N LEU A 61 13.46 11.54 8.95
CA LEU A 61 13.21 11.44 10.39
C LEU A 61 12.26 10.27 10.70
N GLY A 62 11.16 10.16 9.95
CA GLY A 62 10.22 9.06 10.06
C GLY A 62 10.84 7.70 9.71
N SER A 63 11.74 7.64 8.72
CA SER A 63 12.41 6.40 8.30
C SER A 63 13.42 5.90 9.33
N ILE A 64 14.16 6.81 9.98
CA ILE A 64 15.07 6.47 11.09
C ILE A 64 14.24 5.94 12.26
N ALA A 65 13.18 6.63 12.65
CA ALA A 65 12.28 6.18 13.72
C ALA A 65 11.61 4.85 13.41
N SER A 66 11.20 4.62 12.14
CA SER A 66 10.65 3.34 11.68
C SER A 66 11.67 2.21 11.76
N SER A 67 12.93 2.48 11.43
CA SER A 67 14.00 1.49 11.50
C SER A 67 14.26 1.04 12.95
N ILE A 68 14.27 1.98 13.89
CA ILE A 68 14.39 1.69 15.34
C ILE A 68 13.19 0.87 15.83
N LEU A 69 11.99 1.24 15.40
CA LEU A 69 10.77 0.50 15.71
C LEU A 69 10.82 -0.93 15.16
N GLY A 70 11.37 -1.13 13.95
CA GLY A 70 11.58 -2.44 13.36
C GLY A 70 12.57 -3.29 14.15
N ALA A 71 13.66 -2.68 14.62
CA ALA A 71 14.67 -3.31 15.46
C ALA A 71 14.14 -3.74 16.84
N THR A 72 13.05 -3.15 17.32
CA THR A 72 12.49 -3.45 18.65
C THR A 72 12.04 -4.91 18.76
N GLN A 73 11.47 -5.49 17.71
CA GLN A 73 10.98 -6.89 17.72
C GLN A 73 12.10 -7.92 17.99
N PRO A 74 13.22 -7.94 17.23
CA PRO A 74 14.31 -8.86 17.52
C PRO A 74 15.04 -8.53 18.83
N ILE A 75 15.12 -7.25 19.24
CA ILE A 75 15.69 -6.86 20.54
C ILE A 75 14.85 -7.43 21.69
N LEU A 76 13.53 -7.35 21.61
CA LEU A 76 12.63 -7.91 22.62
C LEU A 76 12.80 -9.43 22.74
N GLY A 77 12.92 -10.13 21.61
CA GLY A 77 13.21 -11.57 21.60
C GLY A 77 14.53 -11.91 22.31
N LEU A 78 15.58 -11.10 22.09
CA LEU A 78 16.87 -11.28 22.75
C LEU A 78 16.79 -10.99 24.26
N LEU A 79 16.13 -9.92 24.69
CA LEU A 79 15.94 -9.59 26.10
C LEU A 79 15.18 -10.70 26.84
N LEU A 80 14.13 -11.25 26.21
CA LEU A 80 13.40 -12.38 26.77
C LEU A 80 14.27 -13.64 26.86
N ALA A 81 15.04 -13.97 25.82
CA ALA A 81 15.95 -15.10 25.83
C ALA A 81 17.00 -14.99 26.95
N GLN A 82 17.57 -13.80 27.16
CA GLN A 82 18.51 -13.53 28.24
C GLN A 82 17.85 -13.65 29.62
N MET A 83 16.63 -13.14 29.78
CA MET A 83 15.86 -13.30 31.01
C MET A 83 15.64 -14.79 31.33
N TYR A 84 15.24 -15.60 30.36
CA TYR A 84 15.10 -17.05 30.53
C TYR A 84 16.42 -17.73 30.88
N ALA A 85 17.54 -17.33 30.28
CA ALA A 85 18.86 -17.89 30.58
C ALA A 85 19.29 -17.61 32.03
N GLN A 86 18.92 -16.47 32.61
CA GLN A 86 19.24 -16.17 34.02
C GLN A 86 18.47 -17.04 35.01
N PHE A 87 17.27 -17.51 34.67
CA PHE A 87 16.52 -18.44 35.53
C PHE A 87 17.20 -19.80 35.67
N ALA A 88 18.10 -20.17 34.76
CA ALA A 88 18.82 -21.43 34.79
C ALA A 88 20.14 -21.37 35.60
N GLN A 89 20.53 -20.21 36.13
CA GLN A 89 21.76 -20.06 36.91
C GLN A 89 21.60 -20.63 38.34
N PRO A 90 22.56 -21.43 38.84
CA PRO A 90 22.49 -22.02 40.19
C PRO A 90 22.77 -21.02 41.34
N ASN A 91 23.22 -19.79 41.03
CA ASN A 91 23.60 -18.78 42.04
C ASN A 91 22.43 -17.86 42.42
N LEU A 92 21.73 -18.18 43.51
CA LEU A 92 20.53 -17.45 44.00
C LEU A 92 20.73 -15.94 44.19
N LYS A 93 21.86 -15.48 44.74
CA LYS A 93 22.09 -14.05 45.02
C LYS A 93 22.32 -13.20 43.75
N LYS A 94 22.96 -13.76 42.72
CA LYS A 94 23.12 -13.08 41.42
C LYS A 94 21.83 -13.12 40.62
N GLN A 95 21.09 -14.22 40.71
CA GLN A 95 19.80 -14.42 40.08
C GLN A 95 18.79 -13.35 40.52
N GLU A 96 18.64 -13.08 41.83
CA GLU A 96 17.69 -12.06 42.31
C GLU A 96 17.97 -10.65 41.76
N HIS A 97 19.24 -10.26 41.69
CA HIS A 97 19.63 -8.94 41.19
C HIS A 97 19.37 -8.83 39.68
N ASP A 98 19.79 -9.83 38.90
CA ASP A 98 19.68 -9.80 37.44
C ASP A 98 18.21 -9.94 36.99
N VAL A 99 17.43 -10.80 37.65
CA VAL A 99 15.98 -10.96 37.39
C VAL A 99 15.21 -9.68 37.63
N ARG A 100 15.68 -8.78 38.52
CA ARG A 100 15.05 -7.47 38.74
C ARG A 100 15.34 -6.46 37.62
N ILE A 101 16.49 -6.56 36.96
CA ILE A 101 16.94 -5.58 35.96
C ILE A 101 16.31 -5.83 34.59
N TYR A 102 16.23 -7.08 34.13
CA TYR A 102 15.71 -7.40 32.79
C TYR A 102 14.27 -6.89 32.55
N PRO A 103 13.29 -7.06 33.46
CA PRO A 103 11.94 -6.52 33.29
C PRO A 103 11.92 -4.99 33.16
N VAL A 104 12.76 -4.28 33.92
CA VAL A 104 12.89 -2.82 33.82
C VAL A 104 13.41 -2.42 32.44
N THR A 105 14.42 -3.13 31.90
CA THR A 105 14.95 -2.86 30.56
C THR A 105 13.92 -3.13 29.44
N ILE A 106 13.06 -4.14 29.60
CA ILE A 106 11.96 -4.43 28.67
C ILE A 106 10.94 -3.28 28.70
N ILE A 107 10.57 -2.80 29.88
CA ILE A 107 9.64 -1.66 30.02
C ILE A 107 10.23 -0.39 29.39
N CYS A 108 11.50 -0.07 29.67
CA CYS A 108 12.18 1.08 29.08
C CYS A 108 12.21 1.00 27.55
N THR A 109 12.51 -0.19 27.00
CA THR A 109 12.51 -0.43 25.55
C THR A 109 11.09 -0.25 24.96
N GLY A 110 10.07 -0.72 25.68
CA GLY A 110 8.66 -0.52 25.32
C GLY A 110 8.27 0.97 25.23
N ILE A 111 8.65 1.77 26.23
CA ILE A 111 8.39 3.23 26.24
C ILE A 111 9.09 3.90 25.06
N ILE A 112 10.36 3.60 24.81
CA ILE A 112 11.12 4.14 23.67
C ILE A 112 10.44 3.78 22.35
N SER A 113 10.02 2.51 22.20
CA SER A 113 9.32 2.06 20.99
C SER A 113 7.98 2.77 20.78
N GLY A 114 7.23 3.03 21.85
CA GLY A 114 5.98 3.79 21.79
C GLY A 114 6.20 5.23 21.32
N ILE A 115 7.24 5.90 21.82
CA ILE A 115 7.62 7.25 21.37
C ILE A 115 8.01 7.22 19.88
N CYS A 116 8.84 6.26 19.47
CA CYS A 116 9.23 6.08 18.06
C CYS A 116 8.04 5.80 17.15
N GLN A 117 7.07 5.00 17.60
CA GLN A 117 5.83 4.72 16.86
C GLN A 117 5.00 5.99 16.65
N LEU A 118 4.82 6.80 17.69
CA LEU A 118 4.10 8.07 17.58
C LEU A 118 4.82 9.04 16.63
N ALA A 119 6.14 9.20 16.80
CA ALA A 119 6.95 10.06 15.93
C ALA A 119 6.88 9.63 14.46
N THR A 120 6.95 8.33 14.20
CA THR A 120 6.81 7.73 12.87
C THR A 120 5.44 8.02 12.27
N SER A 121 4.37 7.70 13.01
CA SER A 121 2.99 7.88 12.56
C SER A 121 2.68 9.33 12.24
N LEU A 122 3.11 10.28 13.09
CA LEU A 122 2.89 11.71 12.87
C LEU A 122 3.68 12.23 11.67
N SER A 123 4.94 11.82 11.52
CA SER A 123 5.80 12.26 10.41
C SER A 123 5.26 11.80 9.05
N PHE A 124 4.88 10.52 8.93
CA PHE A 124 4.32 9.99 7.68
C PHE A 124 2.87 10.42 7.44
N ALA A 125 2.06 10.64 8.48
CA ALA A 125 0.72 11.17 8.32
C ALA A 125 0.74 12.61 7.78
N LYS A 126 1.62 13.45 8.35
CA LYS A 126 1.79 14.84 7.89
C LYS A 126 2.31 14.88 6.47
N SER A 127 3.39 14.16 6.18
CA SER A 127 3.98 14.19 4.83
C SER A 127 3.07 13.57 3.76
N GLY A 128 2.37 12.49 4.10
CA GLY A 128 1.37 11.91 3.21
C GLY A 128 0.20 12.87 2.93
N GLY A 129 -0.21 13.68 3.93
CA GLY A 129 -1.25 14.69 3.78
C GLY A 129 -0.88 15.80 2.79
N GLU A 130 0.30 16.39 2.97
CA GLU A 130 0.81 17.48 2.13
C GLU A 130 1.07 17.03 0.69
N LEU A 131 1.66 15.85 0.51
CA LEU A 131 1.82 15.24 -0.80
C LEU A 131 0.47 15.04 -1.51
N THR A 132 -0.55 14.56 -0.79
CA THR A 132 -1.90 14.38 -1.35
C THR A 132 -2.49 15.71 -1.80
N ALA A 133 -2.37 16.76 -0.98
CA ALA A 133 -2.86 18.09 -1.31
C ALA A 133 -2.16 18.67 -2.55
N ARG A 134 -0.84 18.46 -2.67
CA ARG A 134 -0.05 18.89 -3.83
C ARG A 134 -0.44 18.14 -5.10
N MET A 135 -0.56 16.82 -5.03
CA MET A 135 -0.95 16.01 -6.19
C MET A 135 -2.35 16.36 -6.68
N ARG A 136 -3.31 16.67 -5.79
CA ARG A 136 -4.63 17.16 -6.19
C ARG A 136 -4.55 18.48 -6.95
N LYS A 137 -3.74 19.44 -6.48
CA LYS A 137 -3.55 20.73 -7.17
C LYS A 137 -2.93 20.56 -8.55
N LEU A 138 -1.87 19.75 -8.66
CA LEU A 138 -1.18 19.50 -9.93
C LEU A 138 -2.10 18.79 -10.93
N THR A 139 -2.80 17.75 -10.48
CA THR A 139 -3.70 16.98 -11.36
C THR A 139 -4.88 17.85 -11.81
N LEU A 140 -5.46 18.66 -10.93
CA LEU A 140 -6.53 19.59 -11.31
C LEU A 140 -6.01 20.65 -12.30
N ALA A 141 -4.83 21.21 -12.07
CA ALA A 141 -4.23 22.18 -13.00
C ALA A 141 -3.93 21.57 -14.37
N ALA A 142 -3.48 20.31 -14.43
CA ALA A 142 -3.26 19.58 -15.67
C ALA A 142 -4.58 19.33 -16.41
N ILE A 143 -5.64 18.89 -15.71
CA ILE A 143 -6.97 18.71 -16.31
C ILE A 143 -7.47 20.02 -16.93
N LEU A 144 -7.35 21.15 -16.22
CA LEU A 144 -7.82 22.45 -16.69
C LEU A 144 -7.04 23.03 -17.89
N ARG A 145 -5.83 22.53 -18.17
CA ARG A 145 -5.02 22.95 -19.32
C ARG A 145 -5.34 22.20 -20.60
N GLN A 146 -6.15 21.16 -20.51
CA GLN A 146 -6.46 20.30 -21.64
C GLN A 146 -7.43 20.99 -22.63
N GLU A 147 -7.31 20.66 -23.92
CA GLU A 147 -8.17 21.17 -24.96
C GLU A 147 -9.65 20.77 -24.80
N ILE A 148 -10.57 21.58 -25.36
CA ILE A 148 -12.01 21.35 -25.25
C ILE A 148 -12.41 19.96 -25.79
N GLY A 149 -11.82 19.53 -26.91
CA GLY A 149 -12.12 18.24 -27.55
C GLY A 149 -11.75 17.02 -26.71
N TRP A 150 -10.87 17.18 -25.72
CA TRP A 150 -10.56 16.11 -24.78
C TRP A 150 -11.69 15.87 -23.78
N PHE A 151 -12.44 16.92 -23.42
CA PHE A 151 -13.59 16.82 -22.51
C PHE A 151 -14.83 16.23 -23.20
N ASP A 152 -14.89 16.29 -24.54
CA ASP A 152 -15.98 15.71 -25.33
C ASP A 152 -15.96 14.17 -25.33
N LEU A 153 -14.83 13.57 -24.96
CA LEU A 153 -14.70 12.12 -24.85
C LEU A 153 -15.52 11.59 -23.67
N GLU A 154 -16.33 10.55 -23.90
CA GLU A 154 -17.21 9.94 -22.88
C GLU A 154 -16.46 9.47 -21.62
N ARG A 155 -15.18 9.08 -21.77
CA ARG A 155 -14.28 8.71 -20.66
C ARG A 155 -13.84 9.88 -19.76
N ASN A 156 -13.94 11.11 -20.26
CA ASN A 156 -13.44 12.34 -19.63
C ASN A 156 -14.57 13.27 -19.19
N ARG A 157 -15.78 12.73 -19.00
CA ARG A 157 -16.88 13.48 -18.39
C ARG A 157 -16.46 14.01 -17.01
N ALA A 158 -16.93 15.21 -16.67
CA ALA A 158 -16.57 15.89 -15.43
C ALA A 158 -16.73 15.01 -14.17
N GLY A 159 -17.81 14.22 -14.08
CA GLY A 159 -18.02 13.29 -12.96
C GLY A 159 -16.96 12.19 -12.87
N ALA A 160 -16.57 11.60 -14.01
CA ALA A 160 -15.52 10.58 -14.06
C ALA A 160 -14.15 11.16 -13.67
N LEU A 161 -13.85 12.39 -14.10
CA LEU A 161 -12.60 13.08 -13.76
C LEU A 161 -12.49 13.42 -12.27
N ILE A 162 -13.57 13.90 -11.65
CA ILE A 162 -13.61 14.17 -10.21
C ILE A 162 -13.40 12.87 -9.42
N THR A 163 -14.06 11.78 -9.83
CA THR A 163 -13.89 10.47 -9.20
C THR A 163 -12.45 9.97 -9.35
N ARG A 164 -11.82 10.09 -10.52
CA ARG A 164 -10.40 9.74 -10.73
C ARG A 164 -9.48 10.58 -9.88
N LEU A 165 -9.67 11.90 -9.86
CA LEU A 165 -8.91 12.84 -9.04
C LEU A 165 -8.97 12.49 -7.55
N SER A 166 -10.15 12.08 -7.05
CA SER A 166 -10.29 11.68 -5.65
C SER A 166 -9.69 10.29 -5.37
N SER A 167 -9.99 9.30 -6.21
CA SER A 167 -9.59 7.90 -6.00
C SER A 167 -8.12 7.63 -6.27
N ASP A 168 -7.59 8.06 -7.42
CA ASP A 168 -6.20 7.78 -7.81
C ASP A 168 -5.21 8.56 -6.94
N VAL A 169 -5.53 9.80 -6.54
CA VAL A 169 -4.69 10.56 -5.61
C VAL A 169 -4.72 9.98 -4.19
N SER A 170 -5.87 9.45 -3.75
CA SER A 170 -5.95 8.74 -2.46
C SER A 170 -5.22 7.40 -2.50
N ALA A 171 -5.26 6.69 -3.63
CA ALA A 171 -4.47 5.48 -3.84
C ALA A 171 -2.98 5.77 -3.75
N MET A 172 -2.49 6.85 -4.38
CA MET A 172 -1.09 7.29 -4.27
C MET A 172 -0.68 7.55 -2.82
N LYS A 173 -1.52 8.22 -2.02
CA LYS A 173 -1.27 8.42 -0.57
C LYS A 173 -1.02 7.11 0.17
N GLY A 174 -1.76 6.06 -0.18
CA GLY A 174 -1.58 4.72 0.38
C GLY A 174 -0.19 4.15 0.11
N TRP A 175 0.42 4.48 -1.03
CA TRP A 175 1.73 3.96 -1.42
C TRP A 175 2.92 4.79 -0.90
N THR A 176 2.80 6.12 -0.85
CA THR A 176 3.91 7.02 -0.49
C THR A 176 3.90 7.53 0.95
N GLY A 177 2.79 7.40 1.68
CA GLY A 177 2.71 7.80 3.08
C GLY A 177 3.29 6.74 4.02
N ILE A 178 2.41 6.13 4.82
CA ILE A 178 2.77 5.18 5.86
C ILE A 178 3.49 3.92 5.36
N THR A 179 3.24 3.53 4.11
CA THR A 179 3.82 2.32 3.51
C THR A 179 5.33 2.40 3.36
N ILE A 180 5.90 3.59 3.11
CA ILE A 180 7.36 3.78 3.10
C ILE A 180 7.93 3.50 4.49
N GLY A 181 7.26 3.98 5.55
CA GLY A 181 7.62 3.67 6.93
C GLY A 181 7.56 2.18 7.24
N ILE A 182 6.53 1.48 6.77
CA ILE A 182 6.40 0.02 6.94
C ILE A 182 7.55 -0.72 6.22
N ILE A 183 7.93 -0.30 5.02
CA ILE A 183 9.05 -0.89 4.29
C ILE A 183 10.37 -0.64 5.04
N ALA A 184 10.61 0.59 5.50
CA ALA A 184 11.80 0.93 6.29
C ALA A 184 11.84 0.14 7.61
N GLN A 185 10.70 -0.01 8.28
CA GLN A 185 10.55 -0.83 9.49
C GLN A 185 10.88 -2.30 9.22
N ALA A 186 10.37 -2.87 8.13
CA ALA A 186 10.65 -4.25 7.75
C ALA A 186 12.14 -4.46 7.46
N ILE A 187 12.77 -3.55 6.72
CA ILE A 187 14.21 -3.61 6.42
C ILE A 187 15.02 -3.50 7.71
N GLY A 188 14.72 -2.51 8.57
CA GLY A 188 15.40 -2.34 9.85
C GLY A 188 15.28 -3.59 10.74
N GLY A 189 14.08 -4.15 10.86
CA GLY A 189 13.85 -5.37 11.63
C GLY A 189 14.60 -6.59 11.10
N VAL A 190 14.60 -6.79 9.78
CA VAL A 190 15.35 -7.90 9.14
C VAL A 190 16.86 -7.73 9.35
N VAL A 191 17.40 -6.53 9.13
CA VAL A 191 18.82 -6.25 9.32
C VAL A 191 19.22 -6.50 10.77
N THR A 192 18.48 -5.97 11.74
CA THR A 192 18.76 -6.19 13.17
C THR A 192 18.66 -7.66 13.56
N ALA A 193 17.65 -8.39 13.08
CA ALA A 193 17.49 -9.81 13.37
C ALA A 193 18.66 -10.64 12.82
N VAL A 194 19.09 -10.36 11.59
CA VAL A 194 20.23 -11.04 10.97
C VAL A 194 21.52 -10.76 11.74
N VAL A 195 21.79 -9.49 12.08
CA VAL A 195 22.97 -9.10 12.87
C VAL A 195 22.99 -9.82 14.23
N ILE A 196 21.88 -9.83 14.96
CA ILE A 196 21.77 -10.53 16.25
C ILE A 196 22.00 -12.03 16.12
N ALA A 197 21.49 -12.66 15.05
CA ALA A 197 21.68 -14.09 14.80
C ALA A 197 23.15 -14.44 14.55
N PHE A 198 23.85 -13.65 13.72
CA PHE A 198 25.26 -13.86 13.43
C PHE A 198 26.18 -13.61 14.64
N LEU A 199 25.86 -12.63 15.48
CA LEU A 199 26.63 -12.34 16.70
C LEU A 199 26.57 -13.46 17.74
N ASN A 200 25.43 -14.15 17.88
CA ASN A 200 25.30 -15.22 18.86
C ASN A 200 25.93 -16.53 18.39
N SER A 201 25.57 -17.00 17.19
CA SER A 201 26.05 -18.28 16.67
C SER A 201 25.86 -18.37 15.17
N TRP A 202 26.96 -18.19 14.42
CA TRP A 202 26.96 -18.27 12.95
C TRP A 202 26.42 -19.61 12.42
N LYS A 203 26.66 -20.72 13.12
CA LYS A 203 26.15 -22.06 12.75
C LYS A 203 24.62 -22.12 12.78
N LEU A 204 23.99 -21.57 13.81
CA LEU A 204 22.52 -21.53 13.93
C LEU A 204 21.90 -20.55 12.93
N ALA A 205 22.58 -19.42 12.67
CA ALA A 205 22.12 -18.42 11.71
C ALA A 205 22.01 -18.98 10.29
N PHE A 206 23.00 -19.75 9.82
CA PHE A 206 22.94 -20.39 8.49
C PHE A 206 21.78 -21.39 8.37
N THR A 207 21.52 -22.16 9.42
CA THR A 207 20.38 -23.10 9.44
C THR A 207 19.06 -22.36 9.24
N VAL A 208 18.85 -21.24 9.95
CA VAL A 208 17.62 -20.44 9.80
C VAL A 208 17.54 -19.82 8.40
N LEU A 209 18.67 -19.34 7.85
CA LEU A 209 18.73 -18.75 6.52
C LEU A 209 18.30 -19.74 5.42
N CYS A 210 18.60 -21.04 5.57
CA CYS A 210 18.11 -22.08 4.65
C CYS A 210 16.57 -22.20 4.62
N PHE A 211 15.87 -21.86 5.71
CA PHE A 211 14.40 -21.90 5.76
C PHE A 211 13.73 -20.62 5.25
N VAL A 212 14.44 -19.49 5.19
CA VAL A 212 13.92 -18.22 4.65
C VAL A 212 13.32 -18.34 3.23
N PRO A 213 13.95 -18.99 2.23
CA PRO A 213 13.35 -19.13 0.90
C PRO A 213 12.04 -19.92 0.92
N PHE A 214 11.87 -20.87 1.83
CA PHE A 214 10.63 -21.62 1.97
C PHE A 214 9.49 -20.74 2.53
N LEU A 215 9.80 -19.86 3.49
CA LEU A 215 8.84 -18.85 3.98
C LEU A 215 8.43 -17.87 2.87
N ILE A 216 9.38 -17.43 2.04
CA ILE A 216 9.08 -16.57 0.89
C ILE A 216 8.20 -17.31 -0.12
N ALA A 217 8.51 -18.57 -0.43
CA ALA A 217 7.74 -19.39 -1.37
C ALA A 217 6.28 -19.55 -0.92
N THR A 218 6.05 -19.88 0.35
CA THR A 218 4.69 -19.99 0.91
C THR A 218 3.95 -18.65 0.88
N GLY A 219 4.63 -17.54 1.20
CA GLY A 219 4.07 -16.19 1.06
C GLY A 219 3.65 -15.85 -0.37
N VAL A 220 4.49 -16.15 -1.37
CA VAL A 220 4.18 -15.93 -2.78
C VAL A 220 3.00 -16.79 -3.23
N LEU A 221 2.97 -18.07 -2.86
CA LEU A 221 1.87 -18.97 -3.20
C LEU A 221 0.54 -18.50 -2.59
N ASN A 222 0.54 -18.10 -1.32
CA ASN A 222 -0.65 -17.54 -0.68
C ASN A 222 -1.10 -16.23 -1.34
N GLY A 223 -0.15 -15.35 -1.68
CA GLY A 223 -0.45 -14.13 -2.44
C GLY A 223 -1.05 -14.39 -3.82
N GLN A 224 -0.55 -15.41 -4.53
CA GLN A 224 -1.12 -15.84 -5.81
C GLN A 224 -2.52 -16.43 -5.65
N LYS A 225 -2.75 -17.27 -4.63
CA LYS A 225 -4.07 -17.83 -4.34
C LYS A 225 -5.09 -16.73 -4.04
N LEU A 226 -4.72 -15.75 -3.20
CA LEU A 226 -5.60 -14.62 -2.89
C LEU A 226 -5.90 -13.76 -4.12
N ARG A 227 -4.91 -13.54 -5.00
CA ARG A 227 -5.13 -12.83 -6.27
C ARG A 227 -6.09 -13.59 -7.20
N LYS A 228 -5.96 -14.90 -7.29
CA LYS A 228 -6.85 -15.75 -8.09
C LYS A 228 -8.26 -15.77 -7.50
N ALA A 229 -8.39 -15.89 -6.18
CA ALA A 229 -9.67 -15.80 -5.48
C ALA A 229 -10.34 -14.43 -5.69
N GLY A 230 -9.58 -13.32 -5.62
CA GLY A 230 -10.14 -11.99 -5.92
C GLY A 230 -10.61 -11.84 -7.38
N GLN A 231 -9.99 -12.57 -8.32
CA GLN A 231 -10.45 -12.60 -9.71
C GLN A 231 -11.70 -13.46 -9.92
N THR A 232 -11.86 -14.56 -9.17
CA THR A 232 -13.10 -15.34 -9.20
C THR A 232 -14.23 -14.55 -8.59
N THR A 233 -14.03 -13.92 -7.41
CA THR A 233 -15.04 -13.04 -6.79
C THR A 233 -15.46 -11.88 -7.70
N ARG A 234 -14.53 -11.29 -8.47
CA ARG A 234 -14.90 -10.25 -9.45
C ARG A 234 -15.73 -10.81 -10.62
N LYS A 235 -15.49 -12.05 -11.04
CA LYS A 235 -16.32 -12.70 -12.06
C LYS A 235 -17.70 -13.03 -11.50
N GLU A 236 -17.77 -13.53 -10.27
CA GLU A 236 -18.99 -13.81 -9.53
C GLU A 236 -19.82 -12.52 -9.38
N SER A 237 -19.22 -11.42 -8.92
CA SER A 237 -19.92 -10.14 -8.75
C SER A 237 -20.49 -9.57 -10.06
N VAL A 238 -19.79 -9.75 -11.18
CA VAL A 238 -20.29 -9.32 -12.51
C VAL A 238 -21.44 -10.20 -12.99
N LEU A 239 -21.44 -11.49 -12.64
CA LEU A 239 -22.55 -12.40 -12.93
C LEU A 239 -23.76 -12.09 -12.03
N GLU A 240 -23.54 -11.77 -10.75
CA GLU A 240 -24.58 -11.30 -9.83
C GLU A 240 -25.20 -9.98 -10.32
N GLU A 241 -24.39 -9.02 -10.78
CA GLU A 241 -24.87 -7.75 -11.33
C GLU A 241 -25.76 -7.97 -12.57
N LYS A 242 -25.39 -8.89 -13.46
CA LYS A 242 -26.23 -9.27 -14.62
C LYS A 242 -27.53 -9.94 -14.20
N GLY A 243 -27.51 -10.79 -13.17
CA GLY A 243 -28.71 -11.40 -12.60
C GLY A 243 -29.64 -10.35 -11.99
N GLY A 244 -29.08 -9.42 -11.22
CA GLY A 244 -29.79 -8.29 -10.63
C GLY A 244 -30.39 -7.35 -11.69
N ALA A 245 -29.65 -7.06 -12.76
CA ALA A 245 -30.16 -6.26 -13.88
C ALA A 245 -31.34 -6.95 -14.59
N CYS A 246 -31.25 -8.26 -14.85
CA CYS A 246 -32.34 -9.04 -15.45
C CYS A 246 -33.59 -9.07 -14.54
N ALA A 247 -33.41 -9.15 -13.23
CA ALA A 247 -34.51 -9.10 -12.27
C ALA A 247 -35.15 -7.71 -12.24
N ASN A 248 -34.35 -6.64 -12.20
CA ASN A 248 -34.86 -5.26 -12.26
C ASN A 248 -35.64 -5.01 -13.55
N GLU A 249 -35.14 -5.44 -14.71
CA GLU A 249 -35.84 -5.28 -16.00
C GLU A 249 -37.22 -5.95 -16.00
N ALA A 250 -37.31 -7.15 -15.41
CA ALA A 250 -38.57 -7.90 -15.29
C ALA A 250 -39.56 -7.24 -14.31
N ILE A 251 -39.07 -6.67 -13.21
CA ILE A 251 -39.89 -5.99 -12.20
C ILE A 251 -40.41 -4.65 -12.74
N ASP A 252 -39.53 -3.83 -13.32
CA ASP A 252 -39.88 -2.52 -13.86
C ASP A 252 -40.93 -2.63 -15.00
N ASN A 253 -40.87 -3.73 -15.77
CA ASN A 253 -41.76 -3.98 -16.90
C ASN A 253 -42.76 -5.12 -16.65
N ILE A 254 -43.16 -5.34 -15.39
CA ILE A 254 -44.00 -6.50 -15.02
C ILE A 254 -45.29 -6.61 -15.84
N ARG A 255 -45.93 -5.48 -16.18
CA ARG A 255 -47.15 -5.47 -17.01
C ARG A 255 -46.89 -6.02 -18.41
N THR A 256 -45.74 -5.70 -19.00
CA THR A 256 -45.32 -6.18 -20.32
C THR A 256 -44.93 -7.65 -20.29
N VAL A 257 -44.23 -8.08 -19.23
CA VAL A 257 -43.83 -9.49 -19.06
C VAL A 257 -45.05 -10.40 -18.93
N VAL A 258 -46.05 -9.98 -18.14
CA VAL A 258 -47.32 -10.70 -17.96
C VAL A 258 -48.16 -10.67 -19.24
N ALA A 259 -48.23 -9.52 -19.93
CA ALA A 259 -48.95 -9.41 -21.20
C ALA A 259 -48.38 -10.32 -22.31
N LEU A 260 -47.07 -10.61 -22.27
CA LEU A 260 -46.40 -11.52 -23.21
C LEU A 260 -46.32 -12.97 -22.68
N CYS A 261 -46.81 -13.24 -21.47
CA CYS A 261 -46.71 -14.52 -20.76
C CYS A 261 -45.27 -15.10 -20.75
N GLN A 262 -44.26 -14.23 -20.53
CA GLN A 262 -42.84 -14.59 -20.54
C GLN A 262 -42.24 -14.75 -19.14
N GLU A 263 -43.04 -14.89 -18.08
CA GLU A 263 -42.56 -14.96 -16.69
C GLU A 263 -41.57 -16.11 -16.50
N LYS A 264 -41.89 -17.29 -17.06
CA LYS A 264 -41.03 -18.48 -16.98
C LYS A 264 -39.67 -18.28 -17.65
N ARG A 265 -39.59 -17.44 -18.69
CA ARG A 265 -38.35 -17.15 -19.41
C ARG A 265 -37.42 -16.30 -18.54
N PHE A 266 -37.95 -15.25 -17.91
CA PHE A 266 -37.18 -14.39 -17.01
C PHE A 266 -36.72 -15.14 -15.75
N ILE A 267 -37.57 -15.99 -15.16
CA ILE A 267 -37.19 -16.86 -14.03
C ILE A 267 -36.03 -17.78 -14.42
N ARG A 268 -36.15 -18.47 -15.56
CA ARG A 268 -35.09 -19.38 -16.03
C ARG A 268 -33.78 -18.62 -16.33
N GLN A 269 -33.87 -17.42 -16.88
CA GLN A 269 -32.71 -16.59 -17.19
C GLN A 269 -32.02 -16.08 -15.91
N TYR A 270 -32.78 -15.75 -14.88
CA TYR A 270 -32.26 -15.42 -13.56
C TYR A 270 -31.57 -16.64 -12.92
N GLU A 271 -32.24 -17.79 -12.87
CA GLU A 271 -31.68 -19.05 -12.33
C GLU A 271 -30.37 -19.45 -13.04
N MET A 272 -30.34 -19.40 -14.38
CA MET A 272 -29.11 -19.72 -15.13
C MET A 272 -27.97 -18.75 -14.86
N THR A 273 -28.27 -17.48 -14.56
CA THR A 273 -27.24 -16.47 -14.27
C THR A 273 -26.71 -16.63 -12.85
N PHE A 274 -27.59 -16.94 -11.91
CA PHE A 274 -27.25 -17.18 -10.50
C PHE A 274 -26.49 -18.50 -10.31
N ASP A 275 -26.92 -19.59 -10.96
CA ASP A 275 -26.25 -20.90 -10.91
C ASP A 275 -24.83 -20.85 -11.52
N LYS A 276 -24.61 -19.97 -12.51
CA LYS A 276 -23.26 -19.69 -13.05
C LYS A 276 -22.39 -18.86 -12.13
N ALA A 277 -22.96 -18.10 -11.20
CA ALA A 277 -22.21 -17.28 -10.24
C ALA A 277 -21.70 -18.12 -9.06
N PHE A 278 -22.40 -19.19 -8.68
CA PHE A 278 -22.06 -20.00 -7.49
C PHE A 278 -21.37 -21.34 -7.78
N ARG A 279 -21.00 -21.60 -9.03
CA ARG A 279 -20.42 -22.87 -9.50
C ARG A 279 -18.96 -22.72 -9.92
#